data_AF-A0AAU7YCB6-F1
#
_entry.id   AF-A0AAU7YCB6-F1
#
_cell.length_a   1.000
_cell.length_b   1.000
_cell.length_c   1.000
_cell.angle_alpha   90.00
_cell.angle_beta   90.00
_cell.angle_gamma   90.00
#
_symmetry.space_group_name_H-M   'P 1'
#
loop_
_entity.id
_entity.type
_entity.pdbx_description
1 polymer ?
#
loop_
_entity_poly.entity_id
_entity_poly.type
_entity_poly.pdbx_seq_one_letter_code
_entity_poly.pdbx_strand_id
1 'polypeptide(L)'
;MSWVHIALPAALVCLAASALSANKQCIGMIPWKDLLKDLEKLNRIISPHCIFDYDKKHLCDPEAMVKMVKHDTVLITEIMNKTAWIYGKKEHPFPYDSAMKFINGVVNARIKLHPCGNHPSRISHDPVTKCFNKMDTFLTMKANSRCAWEIVHATTREMLQRLERCSLGGRR
;
A
#
# COMPACT_ATOMS: atom_id res chain seq x y z
N MET A 1 35.32 -25.83 29.57
CA MET A 1 34.42 -24.66 29.57
C MET A 1 34.58 -23.93 28.24
N SER A 2 33.62 -24.04 27.32
CA SER A 2 33.46 -23.05 26.23
C SER A 2 32.08 -23.23 25.57
N TRP A 3 31.07 -22.58 26.13
CA TRP A 3 29.71 -22.48 25.58
C TRP A 3 29.46 -21.01 25.21
N VAL A 4 30.13 -20.49 24.18
CA VAL A 4 29.96 -19.06 23.81
C VAL A 4 29.60 -18.86 22.32
N HIS A 5 29.62 -19.88 21.47
CA HIS A 5 29.42 -19.69 20.02
C HIS A 5 27.99 -19.90 19.47
N ILE A 6 26.98 -20.18 20.32
CA ILE A 6 25.59 -20.46 19.85
C ILE A 6 24.59 -19.34 20.19
N ALA A 7 24.96 -18.37 21.06
CA ALA A 7 24.02 -17.37 21.57
C ALA A 7 23.67 -16.23 20.58
N LEU A 8 24.59 -15.88 19.67
CA LEU A 8 24.37 -14.82 18.68
C LEU A 8 23.21 -15.12 17.68
N PRO A 9 23.13 -16.32 17.07
CA PRO A 9 22.05 -16.61 16.14
C PRO A 9 20.68 -16.62 16.81
N ALA A 10 20.57 -17.16 18.03
CA ALA A 10 19.30 -17.22 18.77
C ALA A 10 18.77 -15.83 19.14
N ALA A 11 19.62 -14.93 19.64
CA ALA A 11 19.21 -13.56 19.98
C ALA A 11 18.78 -12.76 18.73
N LEU A 12 19.47 -12.92 17.60
CA LEU A 12 19.12 -12.27 16.33
C LEU A 12 17.78 -12.77 15.77
N VAL A 13 17.52 -14.07 15.88
CA VAL A 13 16.26 -14.70 15.46
C VAL A 13 15.10 -14.23 16.33
N CYS A 14 15.28 -14.15 17.66
CA CYS A 14 14.27 -13.63 18.57
C CYS A 14 13.95 -12.15 18.31
N LEU A 15 14.96 -11.31 18.05
CA LEU A 15 14.75 -9.90 17.70
C LEU A 15 14.01 -9.74 16.36
N ALA A 16 14.34 -10.55 15.36
CA ALA A 16 13.64 -10.54 14.07
C ALA A 16 12.19 -11.02 14.18
N ALA A 17 11.92 -12.04 15.00
CA ALA A 17 10.57 -12.54 15.27
C ALA A 17 9.72 -11.50 16.01
N SER A 18 10.29 -10.81 17.00
CA SER A 18 9.61 -9.73 17.74
C SER A 18 9.33 -8.50 16.88
N ALA A 19 10.26 -8.11 16.01
CA ALA A 19 10.03 -7.01 15.06
C ALA A 19 8.93 -7.36 14.04
N LEU A 20 8.92 -8.60 13.55
CA LEU A 20 7.89 -9.09 12.63
C LEU A 20 6.51 -9.15 13.30
N SER A 21 6.42 -9.60 14.55
CA SER A 21 5.14 -9.65 15.29
C SER A 21 4.62 -8.24 15.58
N ALA A 22 5.48 -7.31 16.00
CA ALA A 22 5.13 -5.91 16.21
C ALA A 22 4.61 -5.26 14.92
N ASN A 23 5.29 -5.47 13.79
CA ASN A 23 4.83 -4.95 12.51
C ASN A 23 3.48 -5.51 12.10
N LYS A 24 3.25 -6.83 12.26
CA LYS A 24 1.94 -7.44 11.99
C LYS A 24 0.83 -6.84 12.85
N GLN A 25 1.09 -6.64 14.15
CA GLN A 25 0.13 -6.03 15.06
C GLN A 25 -0.23 -4.61 14.63
N CYS A 26 0.79 -3.81 14.29
CA CYS A 26 0.63 -2.44 13.79
C CYS A 26 -0.20 -2.35 12.52
N ILE A 27 0.11 -3.19 11.53
CA ILE A 27 -0.66 -3.21 10.27
C ILE A 27 -2.09 -3.70 10.52
N GLY A 28 -2.30 -4.54 11.54
CA GLY A 28 -3.63 -4.93 12.01
C GLY A 28 -4.47 -3.78 12.59
N MET A 29 -3.87 -2.64 12.95
CA MET A 29 -4.59 -1.46 13.44
C MET A 29 -5.26 -0.64 12.32
N ILE A 30 -4.88 -0.89 11.08
CA ILE A 30 -5.47 -0.24 9.92
C ILE A 30 -6.93 -0.69 9.80
N PRO A 31 -7.89 0.25 9.66
CA PRO A 31 -9.30 -0.09 9.48
C PRO A 31 -9.55 -0.54 8.04
N TRP A 32 -8.98 -1.69 7.64
CA TRP A 32 -8.97 -2.19 6.26
C TRP A 32 -10.37 -2.27 5.65
N LYS A 33 -11.34 -2.78 6.39
CA LYS A 33 -12.73 -2.93 5.90
C LYS A 33 -13.35 -1.58 5.52
N ASP A 34 -13.21 -0.57 6.38
CA ASP A 34 -13.76 0.76 6.13
C ASP A 34 -13.02 1.45 4.98
N LEU A 35 -11.68 1.32 4.96
CA LEU A 35 -10.83 1.88 3.91
C LEU A 35 -11.18 1.32 2.53
N LEU A 36 -11.30 -0.01 2.42
CA LEU A 36 -11.64 -0.68 1.16
C LEU A 36 -13.09 -0.40 0.74
N LYS A 37 -14.02 -0.29 1.70
CA LYS A 37 -15.40 0.10 1.44
C LYS A 37 -15.48 1.52 0.86
N ASP A 38 -14.71 2.47 1.39
CA ASP A 38 -14.69 3.83 0.86
C ASP A 38 -13.98 3.92 -0.49
N LEU A 39 -12.93 3.13 -0.72
CA LEU A 39 -12.29 2.99 -2.02
C LEU A 39 -13.28 2.47 -3.08
N GLU A 40 -14.04 1.42 -2.77
CA GLU A 40 -15.04 0.85 -3.68
C GLU A 40 -16.13 1.84 -4.10
N LYS A 41 -16.46 2.83 -3.25
CA LYS A 41 -17.46 3.86 -3.60
C LYS A 41 -16.97 4.80 -4.70
N LEU A 42 -15.66 4.92 -4.89
CA LEU A 42 -15.11 5.77 -5.95
C LEU A 42 -15.35 5.14 -7.32
N ASN A 43 -15.00 3.87 -7.45
CA ASN A 43 -15.33 3.06 -8.62
C ASN A 43 -15.11 1.56 -8.33
N ARG A 44 -16.03 0.70 -8.76
CA ARG A 44 -15.89 -0.76 -8.58
C ARG A 44 -15.33 -1.48 -9.79
N ILE A 45 -15.63 -1.00 -10.99
CA ILE A 45 -15.42 -1.75 -12.23
C ILE A 45 -14.72 -0.84 -13.23
N ILE A 46 -13.73 -1.38 -13.96
CA ILE A 46 -13.17 -0.70 -15.13
C ILE A 46 -14.21 -0.80 -16.23
N SER A 47 -14.65 0.33 -16.78
CA SER A 47 -15.56 0.35 -17.92
C SER A 47 -14.98 -0.49 -19.07
N PRO A 48 -15.78 -1.31 -19.77
CA PRO A 48 -15.29 -2.13 -20.89
C PRO A 48 -14.55 -1.32 -21.95
N HIS A 49 -14.95 -0.06 -22.16
CA HIS A 49 -14.32 0.86 -23.11
C HIS A 49 -12.91 1.32 -22.69
N CYS A 50 -12.56 1.18 -21.42
CA CYS A 50 -11.26 1.59 -20.87
C CYS A 50 -10.20 0.48 -20.95
N ILE A 51 -10.55 -0.74 -21.37
CA ILE A 51 -9.60 -1.86 -21.45
C ILE A 51 -8.46 -1.56 -22.43
N PHE A 52 -8.70 -0.81 -23.50
CA PHE A 52 -7.69 -0.45 -24.49
C PHE A 52 -6.61 0.52 -23.96
N ASP A 53 -6.91 1.24 -22.87
CA ASP A 53 -5.94 2.13 -22.22
C ASP A 53 -5.00 1.37 -21.27
N TYR A 54 -5.26 0.09 -21.01
CA TYR A 54 -4.47 -0.72 -20.11
C TYR A 54 -3.08 -1.02 -20.70
N ASP A 55 -2.04 -0.40 -20.14
CA ASP A 55 -0.65 -0.73 -20.43
C ASP A 55 0.10 -1.15 -19.17
N LYS A 56 0.30 -2.46 -19.02
CA LYS A 56 0.99 -3.07 -17.88
C LYS A 56 2.41 -2.53 -17.67
N LYS A 57 3.12 -2.08 -18.71
CA LYS A 57 4.51 -1.60 -18.58
C LYS A 57 4.60 -0.30 -17.78
N HIS A 58 3.55 0.51 -17.84
CA HIS A 58 3.46 1.81 -17.17
C HIS A 58 2.69 1.76 -15.86
N LEU A 59 2.19 0.59 -15.46
CA LEU A 59 1.53 0.39 -14.18
C LEU A 59 2.46 -0.24 -13.16
N CYS A 60 2.13 -0.01 -11.90
CA CYS A 60 2.74 -0.77 -10.82
C CYS A 60 2.19 -2.20 -10.82
N ASP A 61 3.04 -3.18 -10.52
CA ASP A 61 2.62 -4.56 -10.29
C ASP A 61 2.20 -4.72 -8.81
N PRO A 62 0.89 -4.86 -8.51
CA PRO A 62 0.40 -4.96 -7.14
C PRO A 62 0.95 -6.19 -6.42
N GLU A 63 1.17 -7.30 -7.12
CA GLU A 63 1.66 -8.52 -6.49
C GLU A 63 3.13 -8.39 -6.09
N ALA A 64 3.97 -7.92 -7.02
CA ALA A 64 5.38 -7.70 -6.74
C ALA A 64 5.57 -6.68 -5.60
N MET A 65 4.78 -5.60 -5.61
CA MET A 65 4.80 -4.58 -4.55
C MET A 65 4.44 -5.17 -3.20
N VAL A 66 3.34 -5.92 -3.09
CA VAL A 66 2.91 -6.51 -1.82
C VAL A 66 3.88 -7.56 -1.30
N LYS A 67 4.48 -8.37 -2.18
CA LYS A 67 5.53 -9.33 -1.76
C LYS A 67 6.73 -8.62 -1.14
N MET A 68 7.14 -7.48 -1.69
CA MET A 68 8.29 -6.72 -1.22
C MET A 68 8.02 -5.98 0.10
N VAL A 69 6.87 -5.32 0.26
CA VAL A 69 6.57 -4.53 1.48
C VAL A 69 5.98 -5.38 2.62
N LYS A 70 5.89 -6.70 2.44
CA LYS A 70 5.11 -7.58 3.31
C LYS A 70 5.57 -7.44 4.76
N HIS A 71 4.66 -6.99 5.63
CA HIS A 71 4.91 -6.75 7.05
C HIS A 71 5.96 -5.66 7.36
N ASP A 72 6.26 -4.77 6.41
CA ASP A 72 7.11 -3.60 6.64
C ASP A 72 6.21 -2.38 6.89
N THR A 73 6.13 -1.94 8.15
CA THR A 73 5.28 -0.83 8.58
C THR A 73 5.69 0.49 7.93
N VAL A 74 6.98 0.70 7.69
CA VAL A 74 7.51 1.91 7.08
C VAL A 74 7.12 1.98 5.60
N LEU A 75 7.33 0.89 4.86
CA LEU A 75 6.95 0.84 3.45
C LEU A 75 5.42 0.84 3.23
N ILE A 76 4.65 0.23 4.13
CA ILE A 76 3.19 0.32 4.09
C ILE A 76 2.73 1.75 4.40
N THR A 77 3.38 2.45 5.34
CA THR A 77 3.14 3.88 5.59
C THR A 77 3.43 4.71 4.35
N GLU A 78 4.50 4.39 3.61
CA GLU A 78 4.82 5.05 2.35
C GLU A 78 3.77 4.78 1.26
N ILE A 79 3.24 3.56 1.17
CA ILE A 79 2.10 3.25 0.29
C ILE A 79 0.88 4.11 0.64
N MET A 80 0.58 4.27 1.94
CA MET A 80 -0.53 5.13 2.38
C MET A 80 -0.27 6.59 1.98
N ASN A 81 0.94 7.11 2.21
CA ASN A 81 1.32 8.46 1.79
C ASN A 81 1.13 8.69 0.30
N LYS A 82 1.66 7.77 -0.53
CA LYS A 82 1.60 7.90 -1.99
C LYS A 82 0.19 7.70 -2.52
N THR A 83 -0.63 6.87 -1.87
CA THR A 83 -2.06 6.73 -2.18
C THR A 83 -2.79 8.04 -1.91
N ALA A 84 -2.63 8.64 -0.72
CA ALA A 84 -3.23 9.93 -0.41
C ALA A 84 -2.78 11.03 -1.40
N TRP A 85 -1.51 11.01 -1.81
CA TRP A 85 -0.98 11.97 -2.79
C TRP A 85 -1.59 11.81 -4.19
N ILE A 86 -1.71 10.58 -4.73
CA ILE A 86 -2.36 10.36 -6.03
C ILE A 86 -3.81 10.83 -6.00
N TYR A 87 -4.56 10.42 -4.98
CA TYR A 87 -5.98 10.76 -4.89
C TYR A 87 -6.24 12.20 -4.43
N GLY A 88 -5.22 12.93 -3.96
CA GLY A 88 -5.32 14.36 -3.64
C GLY A 88 -5.18 15.29 -4.86
N LYS A 89 -4.94 14.73 -6.05
CA LYS A 89 -4.80 15.48 -7.32
C LYS A 89 -6.13 16.05 -7.77
N LYS A 90 -6.13 17.27 -8.29
CA LYS A 90 -7.35 17.94 -8.77
C LYS A 90 -7.95 17.25 -10.00
N GLU A 91 -7.13 16.50 -10.72
CA GLU A 91 -7.43 15.85 -11.98
C GLU A 91 -8.22 14.54 -11.82
N HIS A 92 -8.42 14.03 -10.59
CA HIS A 92 -9.17 12.79 -10.41
C HIS A 92 -10.66 12.99 -10.77
N PRO A 93 -11.31 12.03 -11.44
CA PRO A 93 -12.71 12.16 -11.88
C PRO A 93 -13.72 11.73 -10.80
N PHE A 94 -13.25 11.31 -9.62
CA PHE A 94 -14.13 10.78 -8.57
C PHE A 94 -14.91 11.88 -7.84
N PRO A 95 -16.12 11.59 -7.34
CA PRO A 95 -16.89 12.56 -6.54
C PRO A 95 -16.11 13.04 -5.32
N TYR A 96 -16.04 14.36 -5.14
CA TYR A 96 -15.20 15.01 -4.12
C TYR A 96 -15.40 14.44 -2.72
N ASP A 97 -16.64 14.38 -2.22
CA ASP A 97 -16.93 13.90 -0.86
C ASP A 97 -16.50 12.45 -0.64
N SER A 98 -16.68 11.61 -1.67
CA SER A 98 -16.26 10.20 -1.59
C SER A 98 -14.73 10.09 -1.63
N ALA A 99 -14.06 10.87 -2.50
CA ALA A 99 -12.61 10.90 -2.60
C ALA A 99 -11.98 11.40 -1.29
N MET A 100 -12.48 12.51 -0.74
CA MET A 100 -12.01 13.06 0.54
C MET A 100 -12.22 12.09 1.70
N LYS A 101 -13.36 11.39 1.73
CA LYS A 101 -13.59 10.36 2.74
C LYS A 101 -12.55 9.24 2.66
N PHE A 102 -12.26 8.75 1.45
CA PHE A 102 -11.22 7.75 1.24
C PHE A 102 -9.82 8.28 1.63
N ILE A 103 -9.44 9.48 1.18
CA ILE A 103 -8.14 10.11 1.50
C ILE A 103 -7.97 10.26 3.00
N ASN A 104 -9.00 10.74 3.72
CA ASN A 104 -8.98 10.85 5.17
C ASN A 104 -8.81 9.48 5.84
N GLY A 105 -9.44 8.43 5.31
CA GLY A 105 -9.21 7.05 5.75
C GLY A 105 -7.76 6.60 5.60
N VAL A 106 -7.13 6.89 4.45
CA VAL A 106 -5.71 6.59 4.18
C VAL A 106 -4.79 7.37 5.14
N VAL A 107 -5.05 8.67 5.34
CA VAL A 107 -4.28 9.52 6.27
C VAL A 107 -4.42 9.02 7.71
N ASN A 108 -5.61 8.62 8.13
CA ASN A 108 -5.83 8.03 9.45
C ASN A 108 -5.09 6.70 9.63
N ALA A 109 -5.04 5.86 8.59
CA ALA A 109 -4.23 4.65 8.61
C ALA A 109 -2.74 4.96 8.80
N ARG A 110 -2.20 5.97 8.08
CA ARG A 110 -0.84 6.46 8.24
C ARG A 110 -0.56 6.93 9.68
N ILE A 111 -1.46 7.73 10.26
CA ILE A 111 -1.32 8.22 11.65
C ILE A 111 -1.26 7.04 12.64
N LYS A 112 -2.10 6.02 12.46
CA LYS A 112 -2.08 4.82 13.30
C LYS A 112 -0.80 4.00 13.17
N LEU A 113 -0.14 4.03 12.01
CA LEU A 113 1.14 3.36 11.78
C LEU A 113 2.34 4.16 12.30
N HIS A 114 2.21 5.47 12.50
CA HIS A 114 3.32 6.33 12.93
C HIS A 114 4.05 5.84 14.19
N PRO A 115 3.36 5.42 15.28
CA PRO A 115 4.03 4.88 16.47
C PRO A 115 4.84 3.59 16.22
N CYS A 116 4.57 2.92 15.09
CA CYS A 116 5.23 1.68 14.69
C CYS A 116 6.49 1.91 13.84
N GLY A 117 6.82 3.18 13.54
CA GLY A 117 8.00 3.58 12.77
C GLY A 117 9.33 3.54 13.53
N ASN A 118 9.35 3.07 14.77
CA ASN A 118 10.56 2.94 15.59
C ASN A 118 11.47 1.78 15.14
N HIS A 119 11.05 1.00 14.14
CA HIS A 119 11.87 -0.03 13.52
C HIS A 119 12.35 0.47 12.15
N PRO A 120 13.66 0.71 11.95
CA PRO A 120 14.17 1.13 10.66
C PRO A 120 13.83 0.07 9.60
N SER A 121 13.25 0.52 8.50
CA SER A 121 13.06 -0.32 7.32
C SER A 121 14.42 -0.84 6.87
N ARG A 122 14.49 -2.14 6.56
CA ARG A 122 15.68 -2.72 5.91
C ARG A 122 15.70 -2.45 4.41
N ILE A 123 14.63 -1.87 3.88
CA ILE A 123 14.40 -1.64 2.45
C ILE A 123 14.24 -0.13 2.22
N SER A 124 14.92 0.41 1.21
CA SER A 124 14.72 1.80 0.77
C SER A 124 13.26 2.06 0.39
N HIS A 125 12.78 3.30 0.57
CA HIS A 125 11.46 3.73 0.12
C HIS A 125 11.36 3.80 -1.43
N ASP A 126 12.49 3.78 -2.13
CA ASP A 126 12.59 3.98 -3.58
C ASP A 126 11.67 3.08 -4.41
N PRO A 127 11.49 1.78 -4.12
CA PRO A 127 10.63 0.94 -4.94
C PRO A 127 9.16 1.34 -4.86
N VAL A 128 8.68 1.74 -3.68
CA VAL A 128 7.31 2.25 -3.49
C VAL A 128 7.16 3.56 -4.27
N THR A 129 8.11 4.48 -4.12
CA THR A 129 8.09 5.75 -4.86
C THR A 129 8.10 5.53 -6.39
N LYS A 130 8.96 4.63 -6.89
CA LYS A 130 9.02 4.29 -8.32
C LYS A 130 7.70 3.72 -8.83
N CYS A 131 7.07 2.84 -8.06
CA CYS A 131 5.76 2.26 -8.39
C CYS A 131 4.67 3.33 -8.54
N PHE A 132 4.57 4.27 -7.59
CA PHE A 132 3.58 5.34 -7.67
C PHE A 132 3.91 6.38 -8.75
N ASN A 133 5.20 6.67 -8.98
CA ASN A 133 5.61 7.54 -10.09
C ASN A 133 5.26 6.94 -11.45
N LYS A 134 5.30 5.60 -11.62
CA LYS A 134 4.80 4.95 -12.84
C LYS A 134 3.32 5.21 -13.05
N MET A 135 2.50 5.02 -12.02
CA MET A 135 1.05 5.29 -12.10
C MET A 135 0.76 6.77 -12.41
N ASP A 136 1.51 7.71 -11.82
CA ASP A 136 1.40 9.13 -12.15
C ASP A 136 1.80 9.45 -13.60
N THR A 137 2.92 8.87 -14.05
CA THR A 137 3.37 9.01 -15.43
C THR A 137 2.32 8.48 -16.39
N PHE A 138 1.71 7.34 -16.08
CA PHE A 138 0.61 6.77 -16.86
C PHE A 138 -0.61 7.71 -16.92
N LEU A 139 -1.03 8.30 -15.80
CA LEU A 139 -2.10 9.31 -15.78
C LEU A 139 -1.75 10.50 -16.69
N THR A 140 -0.54 11.02 -16.58
CA THR A 140 -0.05 12.14 -17.39
C THR A 140 -0.03 11.79 -18.89
N MET A 141 0.52 10.62 -19.25
CA MET A 141 0.58 10.14 -20.64
C MET A 141 -0.82 9.97 -21.27
N LYS A 142 -1.81 9.62 -20.45
CA LYS A 142 -3.21 9.47 -20.85
C LYS A 142 -4.04 10.74 -20.63
N ALA A 143 -3.37 11.89 -20.46
CA ALA A 143 -4.00 13.20 -20.27
C ALA A 143 -5.03 13.24 -19.13
N ASN A 144 -4.78 12.50 -18.05
CA ASN A 144 -5.68 12.33 -16.91
C ASN A 144 -7.09 11.88 -17.33
N SER A 145 -7.21 11.07 -18.39
CA SER A 145 -8.50 10.55 -18.86
C SER A 145 -9.21 9.76 -17.76
N ARG A 146 -10.55 9.75 -17.82
CA ARG A 146 -11.36 8.93 -16.90
C ARG A 146 -10.91 7.46 -16.93
N CYS A 147 -10.64 6.91 -18.10
CA CYS A 147 -10.16 5.54 -18.25
C CYS A 147 -8.82 5.28 -17.56
N ALA A 148 -7.87 6.20 -17.68
CA ALA A 148 -6.58 6.07 -16.99
C ALA A 148 -6.76 6.04 -15.46
N TRP A 149 -7.65 6.88 -14.94
CA TRP A 149 -8.00 6.89 -13.52
C TRP A 149 -8.71 5.61 -13.06
N GLU A 150 -9.59 5.03 -13.88
CA GLU A 150 -10.22 3.74 -13.56
C GLU A 150 -9.19 2.60 -13.44
N ILE A 151 -8.19 2.60 -14.32
CA ILE A 151 -7.08 1.63 -14.32
C ILE A 151 -6.17 1.81 -13.09
N VAL A 152 -5.74 3.04 -12.79
CA VAL A 152 -4.93 3.34 -11.60
C VAL A 152 -5.71 3.01 -10.33
N HIS A 153 -7.01 3.30 -10.31
CA HIS A 153 -7.89 2.97 -9.21
C HIS A 153 -7.99 1.46 -8.99
N ALA A 154 -8.19 0.69 -10.06
CA ALA A 154 -8.22 -0.77 -9.97
C ALA A 154 -6.89 -1.35 -9.47
N THR A 155 -5.76 -0.81 -9.95
CA THR A 155 -4.41 -1.20 -9.52
C THR A 155 -4.20 -0.92 -8.03
N THR A 156 -4.60 0.26 -7.56
CA THR A 156 -4.53 0.65 -6.15
C THR A 156 -5.42 -0.24 -5.29
N ARG A 157 -6.64 -0.53 -5.74
CA ARG A 157 -7.58 -1.43 -5.05
C ARG A 157 -7.00 -2.83 -4.91
N GLU A 158 -6.46 -3.40 -5.98
CA GLU A 158 -5.84 -4.72 -5.91
C GLU A 158 -4.68 -4.74 -4.89
N MET A 159 -3.83 -3.72 -4.91
CA MET A 159 -2.71 -3.58 -3.98
C MET A 159 -3.19 -3.53 -2.52
N LEU A 160 -4.16 -2.67 -2.20
CA LEU A 160 -4.69 -2.52 -0.84
C LEU A 160 -5.42 -3.80 -0.36
N GLN A 161 -6.18 -4.47 -1.22
CA GLN A 161 -6.81 -5.76 -0.90
C GLN A 161 -5.79 -6.88 -0.64
N ARG A 162 -4.68 -6.89 -1.37
CA ARG A 162 -3.57 -7.83 -1.13
C ARG A 162 -2.86 -7.53 0.19
N LEU A 163 -2.66 -6.26 0.54
CA LEU A 163 -2.11 -5.85 1.84
C LEU A 163 -3.02 -6.24 3.00
N GLU A 164 -4.34 -6.00 2.90
CA GLU A 164 -5.32 -6.45 3.90
C GLU A 164 -5.17 -7.95 4.14
N ARG A 165 -5.22 -8.76 3.07
CA ARG A 165 -5.08 -10.22 3.18
C ARG A 165 -3.78 -10.64 3.85
N CYS A 166 -2.66 -9.99 3.52
CA CYS A 166 -1.38 -10.24 4.15
C CYS A 166 -1.39 -9.87 5.64
N SER A 167 -2.15 -8.86 6.02
CA SER A 167 -2.28 -8.38 7.40
C SER A 167 -3.15 -9.29 8.26
N LEU A 168 -4.22 -9.84 7.68
CA LEU A 168 -5.16 -10.75 8.35
C LEU A 168 -4.69 -12.22 8.37
N GLY A 169 -3.80 -12.61 7.44
CA GLY A 169 -3.30 -13.97 7.25
C GLY A 169 -2.40 -14.55 8.35
N GLY A 170 -2.35 -13.94 9.53
CA GLY A 170 -1.70 -14.48 10.73
C GLY A 170 -2.63 -15.24 11.68
N ARG A 171 -3.91 -15.39 11.34
CA ARG A 171 -4.89 -16.22 12.08
C ARG A 171 -5.44 -17.33 11.17
N ARG A 172 -4.61 -18.33 10.89
CA ARG A 172 -5.08 -19.66 10.49
C ARG A 172 -4.19 -20.68 11.16
#